data_AF-A0A961WXC3-F1
#
_entry.id   AF-A0A961WXC3-F1
#
_cell.length_a   1.000
_cell.length_b   1.000
_cell.length_c   1.000
_cell.angle_alpha   90.00
_cell.angle_beta   90.00
_cell.angle_gamma   90.00
#
_symmetry.space_group_name_H-M   'P 1'
#
loop_
_entity.id
_entity.type
_entity.pdbx_description
1 polymer ?
#
loop_
_entity_poly.entity_id
_entity_poly.type
_entity_poly.pdbx_seq_one_letter_code
_entity_poly.pdbx_strand_id
1 'polypeptide(L)'
;ANADAAETAPLAAAQAARLGPARVVVTSAPAFMRGNIANLLVEGGQAFIAEHRLVDGPSNGAGDLFSALFLARVLAGASSEKALASTTSSVFEIMARSARAGAVEIVLAGEWMSLLQPAAMVTTRRVATPASGPQKA
;
A
#
# COMPACT_ATOMS: atom_id res chain seq x y z
N ALA A 1 8.51 -8.31 -14.74
CA ALA A 1 7.59 -9.30 -15.33
C ALA A 1 6.21 -9.03 -14.74
N ASN A 2 5.22 -8.69 -15.57
CA ASN A 2 3.82 -8.67 -15.12
C ASN A 2 3.33 -10.12 -15.14
N ALA A 3 3.62 -10.86 -14.07
CA ALA A 3 2.76 -11.98 -13.71
C ALA A 3 1.33 -11.40 -13.58
N ASP A 4 0.33 -12.11 -14.09
CA ASP A 4 -1.03 -11.62 -14.16
C ASP A 4 -1.51 -11.22 -12.75
N ALA A 5 -1.55 -9.91 -12.47
CA ALA A 5 -1.94 -9.41 -11.15
C ALA A 5 -3.39 -9.77 -10.81
N ALA A 6 -4.21 -10.08 -11.83
CA ALA A 6 -5.55 -10.63 -11.60
C ALA A 6 -5.49 -12.00 -10.92
N GLU A 7 -4.44 -12.80 -11.16
CA GLU A 7 -4.21 -14.10 -10.53
C GLU A 7 -3.36 -13.96 -9.24
N THR A 8 -2.33 -13.11 -9.27
CA THR A 8 -1.38 -13.01 -8.15
C THR A 8 -1.89 -12.19 -6.97
N ALA A 9 -2.69 -11.14 -7.18
CA ALA A 9 -3.20 -10.34 -6.07
C ALA A 9 -4.17 -11.13 -5.15
N PRO A 10 -5.10 -11.94 -5.68
CA PRO A 10 -5.90 -12.86 -4.84
C PRO A 10 -5.06 -13.88 -4.07
N LEU A 11 -3.99 -14.42 -4.69
CA LEU A 11 -3.08 -15.36 -4.00
C LEU A 11 -2.32 -14.68 -2.86
N ALA A 12 -1.79 -13.48 -3.09
CA ALA A 12 -1.13 -12.68 -2.07
C ALA A 12 -2.10 -12.35 -0.91
N ALA A 13 -3.36 -12.03 -1.23
CA ALA A 13 -4.39 -11.80 -0.22
C ALA A 13 -4.66 -13.06 0.62
N ALA A 14 -4.74 -14.22 -0.03
CA ALA A 14 -4.91 -15.51 0.63
C ALA A 14 -3.75 -15.83 1.59
N GLN A 15 -2.52 -15.59 1.15
CA GLN A 15 -1.33 -15.82 1.97
C GLN A 15 -1.28 -14.86 3.16
N ALA A 16 -1.55 -13.57 2.94
CA ALA A 16 -1.63 -12.56 3.99
C ALA A 16 -2.71 -12.90 5.03
N ALA A 17 -3.88 -13.38 4.61
CA ALA A 17 -4.97 -13.80 5.51
C ALA A 17 -4.55 -14.94 6.46
N ARG A 18 -3.54 -15.74 6.11
CA ARG A 18 -3.05 -16.86 6.92
C ARG A 18 -1.95 -16.49 7.92
N LEU A 19 -1.49 -15.24 7.94
CA LEU A 19 -0.38 -14.83 8.82
C LEU A 19 -0.78 -14.72 10.29
N GLY A 20 -2.06 -14.57 10.61
CA GLY A 20 -2.58 -14.54 11.99
C GLY A 20 -3.07 -13.18 12.49
N PRO A 21 -2.37 -12.05 12.25
CA PRO A 21 -2.87 -10.73 12.64
C PRO A 21 -4.23 -10.40 12.03
N ALA A 22 -5.09 -9.71 12.79
CA ALA A 22 -6.42 -9.29 12.33
C ALA A 22 -6.37 -8.34 11.12
N ARG A 23 -5.24 -7.64 10.97
CA ARG A 23 -4.95 -6.73 9.87
C ARG A 23 -3.53 -6.96 9.37
N VAL A 24 -3.38 -7.20 8.07
CA VAL A 24 -2.10 -7.35 7.39
C VAL A 24 -2.04 -6.38 6.23
N VAL A 25 -0.91 -5.70 6.05
CA VAL A 25 -0.63 -4.90 4.85
C VAL A 25 0.65 -5.42 4.19
N VAL A 26 0.56 -5.70 2.90
CA VAL A 26 1.71 -5.99 2.03
C VAL A 26 2.07 -4.70 1.31
N THR A 27 3.26 -4.17 1.59
CA THR A 27 3.69 -2.82 1.14
C THR A 27 4.35 -2.81 -0.24
N SER A 28 4.38 -3.97 -0.91
CA SER A 28 4.84 -4.17 -2.28
C SER A 28 4.14 -5.38 -2.87
N ALA A 29 3.02 -5.16 -3.55
CA ALA A 29 2.21 -6.17 -4.20
C ALA A 29 2.16 -5.94 -5.72
N PRO A 30 1.93 -6.99 -6.52
CA PRO A 30 1.65 -6.85 -7.95
C PRO A 30 0.43 -5.95 -8.19
N ALA A 31 0.56 -5.00 -9.13
CA ALA A 31 -0.52 -4.11 -9.54
C ALA A 31 -1.19 -4.59 -10.82
N PHE A 32 -2.48 -4.29 -10.99
CA PHE A 32 -3.23 -4.66 -12.19
C PHE A 32 -2.89 -3.75 -13.38
N MET A 33 -2.54 -2.49 -13.12
CA MET A 33 -2.14 -1.57 -14.18
C MET A 33 -0.65 -1.76 -14.53
N ARG A 34 -0.34 -1.84 -15.83
CA ARG A 34 1.04 -2.02 -16.30
C ARG A 34 1.94 -0.87 -15.88
N GLY A 35 3.07 -1.20 -15.27
CA GLY A 35 4.05 -0.22 -14.76
C GLY A 35 3.62 0.45 -13.46
N ASN A 36 2.64 -0.12 -12.77
CA ASN A 36 2.27 0.26 -11.41
C ASN A 36 2.81 -0.76 -10.40
N ILE A 37 2.81 -0.34 -9.14
CA ILE A 37 3.00 -1.17 -7.96
C ILE A 37 1.85 -0.88 -6.99
N ALA A 38 1.61 -1.79 -6.05
CA ALA A 38 0.45 -1.70 -5.18
C ALA A 38 0.76 -2.02 -3.73
N ASN A 39 -0.09 -1.51 -2.83
CA ASN A 39 -0.19 -1.95 -1.44
C ASN A 39 -1.48 -2.76 -1.27
N LEU A 40 -1.41 -3.89 -0.58
CA LEU A 40 -2.53 -4.80 -0.37
C LEU A 40 -2.85 -4.91 1.13
N LEU A 41 -4.04 -4.50 1.52
CA LEU A 41 -4.60 -4.66 2.86
C LEU A 41 -5.48 -5.92 2.90
N VAL A 42 -5.33 -6.72 3.95
CA VAL A 42 -6.24 -7.81 4.31
C VAL A 42 -6.73 -7.62 5.74
N GLU A 43 -8.04 -7.56 5.92
CA GLU A 43 -8.69 -7.39 7.22
C GLU A 43 -10.13 -7.90 7.18
N GLY A 44 -10.59 -8.59 8.22
CA GLY A 44 -12.00 -8.98 8.35
C GLY A 44 -12.55 -9.84 7.19
N GLY A 45 -11.69 -10.66 6.58
CA GLY A 45 -12.04 -11.47 5.40
C GLY A 45 -12.13 -10.67 4.09
N GLN A 46 -11.82 -9.37 4.11
CA GLN A 46 -11.80 -8.49 2.96
C GLN A 46 -10.37 -8.19 2.54
N ALA A 47 -10.16 -7.96 1.24
CA ALA A 47 -8.89 -7.48 0.71
C ALA A 47 -9.09 -6.23 -0.15
N PHE A 48 -8.24 -5.24 0.05
CA PHE A 48 -8.24 -3.98 -0.69
C PHE A 48 -6.84 -3.71 -1.22
N ILE A 49 -6.76 -3.21 -2.45
CA ILE A 49 -5.52 -2.80 -3.06
C ILE A 49 -5.55 -1.29 -3.31
N ALA A 50 -4.41 -0.63 -3.16
CA ALA A 50 -4.18 0.75 -3.57
C ALA A 50 -2.94 0.81 -4.46
N GLU A 51 -3.10 1.28 -5.69
CA GLU A 51 -2.06 1.25 -6.71
C GLU A 51 -1.61 2.64 -7.13
N HIS A 52 -0.34 2.76 -7.46
CA HIS A 52 0.26 3.96 -8.03
C HIS A 52 1.33 3.59 -9.06
N ARG A 53 1.80 4.59 -9.80
CA ARG A 53 2.88 4.41 -10.78
C ARG A 53 4.15 3.93 -10.07
N LEU A 54 4.84 2.95 -10.65
CA LEU A 54 6.17 2.57 -10.19
C LEU A 54 7.11 3.77 -10.35
N VAL A 55 7.81 4.13 -9.28
CA VAL A 55 8.83 5.18 -9.27
C VAL A 55 10.18 4.51 -9.24
N ASP A 56 11.03 4.86 -10.20
CA ASP A 56 12.45 4.51 -10.17
C ASP A 56 13.20 5.62 -9.43
N GLY A 57 13.69 5.34 -8.23
CA GLY A 57 14.21 6.36 -7.31
C GLY A 57 14.43 5.83 -5.88
N PRO A 58 14.73 6.73 -4.93
CA PRO A 58 15.01 6.34 -3.55
C PRO A 58 13.79 5.67 -2.91
N SER A 59 14.00 4.46 -2.37
CA SER A 59 12.96 3.65 -1.73
C SER A 59 13.32 3.19 -0.32
N ASN A 60 14.55 3.49 0.13
CA ASN A 60 14.97 3.25 1.51
C ASN A 60 14.03 3.99 2.47
N GLY A 61 13.55 3.29 3.51
CA GLY A 61 12.61 3.83 4.49
C GLY A 61 11.16 3.98 4.01
N ALA A 62 10.81 3.65 2.76
CA ALA A 62 9.43 3.74 2.28
C ALA A 62 8.47 2.81 3.05
N GLY A 63 8.94 1.61 3.44
CA GLY A 63 8.18 0.68 4.28
C GLY A 63 7.96 1.18 5.71
N ASP A 64 8.98 1.80 6.31
CA ASP A 64 8.88 2.40 7.65
C ASP A 64 7.91 3.59 7.65
N LEU A 65 8.04 4.45 6.63
CA LEU A 65 7.15 5.58 6.41
C LEU A 65 5.70 5.13 6.22
N PHE A 66 5.49 4.11 5.37
CA PHE A 66 4.18 3.52 5.16
C PHE A 66 3.60 3.02 6.48
N SER A 67 4.36 2.22 7.23
CA SER A 67 3.91 1.62 8.48
C SER A 67 3.53 2.68 9.52
N ALA A 68 4.37 3.70 9.69
CA ALA A 68 4.14 4.81 10.62
C ALA A 68 2.87 5.61 10.24
N LEU A 69 2.73 6.00 8.98
CA LEU A 69 1.59 6.79 8.51
C LEU A 69 0.28 6.00 8.53
N PHE A 70 0.32 4.74 8.10
CA PHE A 70 -0.86 3.88 8.11
C PHE A 70 -1.38 3.69 9.54
N LEU A 71 -0.48 3.37 10.48
CA LEU A 71 -0.82 3.23 11.89
C LEU A 71 -1.37 4.55 12.46
N ALA A 72 -0.71 5.67 12.22
CA ALA A 72 -1.15 6.97 12.70
C ALA A 72 -2.57 7.31 12.23
N ARG A 73 -2.89 7.03 10.96
CA ARG A 73 -4.23 7.30 10.38
C ARG A 73 -5.31 6.40 10.93
N VAL A 74 -5.00 5.12 11.15
CA VAL A 74 -5.90 4.19 11.84
C VAL A 74 -6.18 4.68 13.26
N LEU A 75 -5.14 5.06 14.01
CA LEU A 75 -5.28 5.56 15.38
C LEU A 75 -6.09 6.87 15.42
N ALA A 76 -6.00 7.69 14.37
CA ALA A 76 -6.84 8.88 14.19
C ALA A 76 -8.29 8.58 13.76
N GLY A 77 -8.69 7.31 13.66
CA GLY A 77 -10.07 6.88 13.36
C GLY A 77 -10.40 6.71 11.88
N ALA A 78 -9.41 6.73 10.98
CA ALA A 78 -9.68 6.41 9.57
C ALA A 78 -10.03 4.92 9.41
N SER A 79 -10.98 4.63 8.51
CA SER A 79 -11.19 3.24 8.07
C SER A 79 -9.92 2.70 7.42
N SER A 80 -9.69 1.39 7.51
CA SER A 80 -8.47 0.77 6.97
C SER A 80 -8.30 1.00 5.47
N GLU A 81 -9.39 1.01 4.69
CA GLU A 81 -9.36 1.33 3.26
C GLU A 81 -8.92 2.79 3.02
N LYS A 82 -9.47 3.75 3.78
CA LYS A 82 -9.08 5.15 3.67
C LYS A 82 -7.63 5.38 4.12
N ALA A 83 -7.21 4.70 5.19
CA ALA A 83 -5.83 4.72 5.68
C ALA A 83 -4.87 4.14 4.64
N LEU A 84 -5.22 3.02 3.99
CA LEU A 84 -4.44 2.42 2.91
C LEU A 84 -4.27 3.38 1.73
N ALA A 85 -5.37 3.97 1.25
CA ALA A 85 -5.36 4.87 0.10
C ALA A 85 -4.51 6.13 0.37
N SER A 86 -4.80 6.82 1.48
CA SER A 86 -4.07 8.05 1.84
C SER A 86 -2.60 7.79 2.17
N THR A 87 -2.25 6.63 2.73
CA THR A 87 -0.84 6.26 2.98
C THR A 87 -0.08 5.93 1.72
N THR A 88 -0.69 5.16 0.84
CA THR A 88 -0.13 4.89 -0.49
C THR A 88 0.10 6.20 -1.25
N SER A 89 -0.85 7.12 -1.19
CA SER A 89 -0.76 8.45 -1.81
C SER A 89 0.41 9.28 -1.27
N SER A 90 0.55 9.38 0.06
CA SER A 90 1.69 10.08 0.69
C SER A 90 3.04 9.51 0.30
N VAL A 91 3.21 8.18 0.43
CA VAL A 91 4.50 7.52 0.15
C VAL A 91 4.86 7.67 -1.32
N PHE A 92 3.89 7.47 -2.22
CA PHE A 92 4.10 7.67 -3.65
C PHE A 92 4.51 9.11 -3.98
N GLU A 93 3.82 10.10 -3.41
CA GLU A 93 4.13 11.51 -3.67
C GLU A 93 5.55 11.87 -3.21
N ILE A 94 5.95 11.45 -2.00
CA ILE A 94 7.30 11.70 -1.45
C ILE A 94 8.36 11.01 -2.31
N MET A 95 8.14 9.74 -2.69
CA MET A 95 9.07 9.02 -3.57
C MET A 95 9.19 9.69 -4.94
N ALA A 96 8.07 10.05 -5.58
CA ALA A 96 8.07 10.67 -6.90
C ALA A 96 8.79 12.03 -6.90
N ARG A 97 8.62 12.81 -5.83
CA ARG A 97 9.29 14.11 -5.67
C ARG A 97 10.78 13.95 -5.36
N SER A 98 11.14 12.98 -4.52
CA SER A 98 12.54 12.64 -4.24
C SER A 98 13.28 12.19 -5.50
N ALA A 99 12.65 11.33 -6.30
CA ALA A 99 13.19 10.87 -7.58
C ALA A 99 13.35 12.04 -8.58
N ARG A 100 12.35 12.93 -8.68
CA ARG A 100 12.42 14.12 -9.53
C ARG A 100 13.55 15.07 -9.12
N ALA A 101 13.83 15.17 -7.82
CA ALA A 101 14.93 15.98 -7.30
C ALA A 101 16.31 15.31 -7.47
N GLY A 102 16.39 14.09 -8.00
CA GLY A 102 17.64 13.33 -8.10
C GLY A 102 18.25 12.99 -6.74
N ALA A 103 17.42 12.91 -5.69
CA ALA A 103 17.88 12.63 -4.34
C ALA A 103 18.31 11.17 -4.17
N VAL A 104 19.31 10.93 -3.33
CA VAL A 104 19.78 9.59 -2.96
C VAL A 104 18.86 8.92 -1.94
N GLU A 105 18.14 9.73 -1.14
CA GLU A 105 17.24 9.29 -0.07
C GLU A 105 15.88 9.97 -0.18
N ILE A 106 14.87 9.42 0.50
CA ILE A 106 13.53 10.02 0.55
C ILE A 106 13.56 11.38 1.27
N VAL A 107 13.03 12.42 0.61
CA VAL A 107 13.11 13.81 1.10
C VAL A 107 11.92 14.13 2.02
N LEU A 108 11.89 13.52 3.21
CA LEU A 108 10.76 13.66 4.14
C LEU A 108 10.55 15.08 4.66
N ALA A 109 11.62 15.73 5.13
CA ALA A 109 11.52 17.06 5.73
C ALA A 109 11.04 18.12 4.72
N GLY A 110 11.50 18.03 3.47
CA GLY A 110 11.06 18.91 2.39
C GLY A 110 9.62 18.65 1.94
N GLU A 111 9.12 17.43 2.10
CA GLU A 111 7.82 16.98 1.61
C GLU A 111 6.80 16.71 2.73
N TRP A 112 6.93 17.38 3.88
CA TRP A 112 6.07 17.18 5.04
C TRP A 112 4.57 17.39 4.74
N MET A 113 4.21 18.26 3.79
CA MET A 113 2.82 18.45 3.38
C MET A 113 2.19 17.18 2.80
N SER A 114 2.98 16.37 2.08
CA SER A 114 2.55 15.08 1.54
C SER A 114 2.19 14.08 2.65
N LEU A 115 2.67 14.27 3.88
CA LEU A 115 2.28 13.46 5.04
C LEU A 115 0.86 13.78 5.51
N LEU A 116 0.46 15.06 5.43
CA LEU A 116 -0.80 15.55 5.96
C LEU A 116 -1.93 15.52 4.92
N GLN A 117 -1.65 16.03 3.73
CA GLN A 117 -2.63 16.23 2.66
C GLN A 117 -2.02 15.81 1.32
N PRO A 118 -1.83 14.50 1.09
CA PRO A 118 -1.28 14.05 -0.17
C PRO A 118 -2.29 14.31 -1.30
N ALA A 119 -1.79 14.81 -2.42
CA ALA A 119 -2.58 15.16 -3.60
C ALA A 119 -2.47 14.10 -4.70
N ALA A 120 -1.49 13.20 -4.62
CA ALA A 120 -1.30 12.16 -5.62
C ALA A 120 -2.49 11.19 -5.67
N MET A 121 -3.06 11.01 -6.86
CA MET A 121 -4.13 10.04 -7.06
C MET A 121 -3.59 8.61 -6.99
N VAL A 122 -4.29 7.76 -6.24
CA VAL A 122 -4.07 6.31 -6.19
C VAL A 122 -5.35 5.61 -6.59
N THR A 123 -5.22 4.50 -7.31
CA THR A 123 -6.38 3.69 -7.72
C THR A 123 -6.64 2.64 -6.67
N THR A 124 -7.81 2.67 -6.04
CA THR A 124 -8.22 1.64 -5.09
C THR A 124 -9.18 0.65 -5.72
N ARG A 125 -9.12 -0.61 -5.27
CA ARG A 125 -10.16 -1.61 -5.58
C ARG A 125 -10.18 -2.72 -4.54
N ARG A 126 -11.33 -3.38 -4.44
CA ARG A 126 -11.47 -4.63 -3.68
C ARG A 126 -10.89 -5.79 -4.49
N VAL A 127 -10.21 -6.70 -3.81
CA VAL A 127 -9.66 -7.93 -4.39
C VAL A 127 -10.46 -9.11 -3.83
N ALA A 128 -10.67 -10.13 -4.67
CA ALA A 128 -11.27 -11.37 -4.20
C ALA A 128 -10.37 -12.02 -3.15
N THR A 129 -10.93 -12.32 -1.99
CA THR A 129 -10.32 -13.21 -1.01
C THR A 129 -10.88 -14.61 -1.29
N PRO A 130 -10.05 -15.65 -1.46
CA PRO A 130 -10.59 -17.00 -1.41
C PRO A 130 -11.28 -17.17 -0.07
N ALA A 131 -12.49 -17.76 -0.08
CA ALA A 131 -13.30 -17.93 1.11
C ALA A 131 -12.43 -18.51 2.22
N SER A 132 -12.31 -17.78 3.33
CA SER A 132 -11.66 -18.29 4.53
C SER A 132 -12.41 -19.54 4.96
N GLY A 133 -11.83 -20.71 4.71
CA GLY A 133 -12.28 -21.96 5.32
C GLY A 133 -12.32 -21.80 6.84
N PRO A 134 -13.14 -22.59 7.55
CA PRO A 134 -13.43 -22.38 8.97
C PRO A 134 -12.13 -22.27 9.77
N GLN A 135 -11.97 -21.13 10.45
CA GLN A 135 -10.89 -20.87 11.38
C GLN A 135 -11.11 -21.81 12.58
N LYS A 136 -10.29 -22.85 12.72
CA LYS A 136 -10.33 -23.69 13.92
C LYS A 136 -9.91 -22.84 15.12
N ALA A 137 -10.81 -22.80 16.11
CA ALA A 137 -10.58 -22.26 17.44
C ALA A 137 -9.53 -23.09 18.19
#